data_AF-T0CAF6-F1
#
_entry.id   AF-T0CAF6-F1
#
_cell.length_a   1.000
_cell.length_b   1.000
_cell.length_c   1.000
_cell.angle_alpha   90.00
_cell.angle_beta   90.00
_cell.angle_gamma   90.00
#
_symmetry.space_group_name_H-M   'P 1'
#
loop_
_entity.id
_entity.type
_entity.pdbx_description
1 polymer ?
#
loop_
_entity_poly.entity_id
_entity_poly.type
_entity_poly.pdbx_seq_one_letter_code
_entity_poly.pdbx_strand_id
1 'polypeptide(L)'
;MTKIAKITLTLLLASSALSMDCTASKRYLDDRGQSQLKEIKLERAFDYTDAKIHADIDEAYFVFTKYDEEQFVAKITFGPDYTQGIVSTATFDQNGRFELVSVDGATVYKLVCTK
;
A
#
# COMPACT_ATOMS: atom_id res chain seq x y z
N MET A 1 38.67 -48.08 0.03
CA MET A 1 38.60 -46.61 -0.17
C MET A 1 37.29 -46.28 -0.86
N THR A 2 36.25 -46.03 -0.09
CA THR A 2 34.89 -45.77 -0.60
C THR A 2 34.62 -44.29 -0.43
N LYS A 3 34.58 -43.54 -1.54
CA LYS A 3 34.37 -42.09 -1.53
C LYS A 3 32.89 -41.82 -1.25
N ILE A 4 32.61 -41.34 -0.04
CA ILE A 4 31.29 -40.83 0.36
C ILE A 4 31.06 -39.53 -0.40
N ALA A 5 30.19 -39.57 -1.41
CA ALA A 5 29.74 -38.39 -2.12
C ALA A 5 28.86 -37.57 -1.18
N LYS A 6 29.41 -36.48 -0.63
CA LYS A 6 28.64 -35.47 0.10
C LYS A 6 27.72 -34.78 -0.90
N ILE A 7 26.43 -35.12 -0.85
CA ILE A 7 25.37 -34.38 -1.54
C ILE A 7 25.15 -33.10 -0.74
N THR A 8 25.75 -32.01 -1.20
CA THR A 8 25.57 -30.68 -0.64
C THR A 8 24.17 -30.19 -1.01
N LEU A 9 23.22 -30.38 -0.09
CA LEU A 9 21.87 -29.87 -0.17
C LEU A 9 21.95 -28.34 -0.27
N THR A 10 21.79 -27.81 -1.49
CA THR A 10 21.75 -26.37 -1.74
C THR A 10 20.36 -25.90 -1.33
N LEU A 11 20.21 -25.51 -0.07
CA LEU A 11 18.99 -24.92 0.46
C LEU A 11 18.82 -23.56 -0.22
N LEU A 12 18.04 -23.51 -1.31
CA LEU A 12 17.49 -22.26 -1.81
C LEU A 12 16.60 -21.70 -0.69
N LEU A 13 17.18 -20.83 0.14
CA LEU A 13 16.42 -19.88 0.92
C LEU A 13 15.68 -19.01 -0.08
N ALA A 14 14.44 -19.40 -0.39
CA ALA A 14 13.45 -18.54 -0.99
C ALA A 14 13.34 -17.34 -0.05
N SER A 15 14.11 -16.31 -0.40
CA SER A 15 14.08 -15.03 0.28
C SER A 15 12.77 -14.42 -0.18
N SER A 16 11.67 -14.76 0.49
CA SER A 16 10.42 -14.02 0.37
C SER A 16 10.72 -12.62 0.89
N ALA A 17 11.26 -11.78 0.01
CA ALA A 17 11.20 -10.35 0.16
C ALA A 17 9.71 -10.05 0.31
N LEU A 18 9.30 -9.75 1.55
CA LEU A 18 7.96 -9.29 1.88
C LEU A 18 7.74 -7.99 1.11
N SER A 19 7.22 -8.12 -0.11
CA SER A 19 6.89 -6.98 -0.95
C SER A 19 5.65 -6.35 -0.35
N MET A 20 5.77 -5.13 0.15
CA MET A 20 4.62 -4.33 0.58
C MET A 20 3.56 -4.31 -0.53
N ASP A 21 2.37 -4.84 -0.26
CA ASP A 21 1.21 -4.75 -1.16
C ASP A 21 0.23 -3.74 -0.58
N CYS A 22 -0.07 -2.69 -1.34
CA CYS A 22 -1.00 -1.66 -0.93
C CYS A 22 -2.11 -1.48 -1.97
N THR A 23 -3.35 -1.38 -1.48
CA THR A 23 -4.54 -1.12 -2.29
C THR A 23 -5.25 0.13 -1.79
N ALA A 24 -5.56 1.04 -2.70
CA ALA A 24 -6.43 2.18 -2.48
C ALA A 24 -7.86 1.84 -2.89
N SER A 25 -8.84 2.36 -2.16
CA SER A 25 -10.24 2.26 -2.55
C SER A 25 -11.04 3.52 -2.26
N LYS A 26 -12.06 3.74 -3.10
CA LYS A 26 -13.07 4.78 -2.95
C LYS A 26 -14.44 4.12 -3.02
N ARG A 27 -15.21 4.23 -1.95
CA ARG A 27 -16.63 3.85 -1.91
C ARG A 27 -17.49 5.09 -1.86
N TYR A 28 -18.49 5.19 -2.73
CA TYR A 28 -19.37 6.36 -2.82
C TYR A 28 -20.77 5.94 -3.28
N LEU A 29 -21.76 6.82 -3.14
CA LEU A 29 -23.09 6.64 -3.73
C LEU A 29 -23.11 7.32 -5.10
N ASP A 30 -23.62 6.65 -6.13
CA ASP A 30 -23.88 7.26 -7.43
C ASP A 30 -25.17 8.10 -7.44
N ASP A 31 -25.50 8.70 -8.58
CA ASP A 31 -26.69 9.55 -8.77
C ASP A 31 -28.02 8.80 -8.52
N ARG A 32 -27.99 7.46 -8.48
CA ARG A 32 -29.14 6.59 -8.19
C ARG A 32 -29.15 6.14 -6.74
N GLY A 33 -28.21 6.61 -5.92
CA GLY A 33 -28.03 6.20 -4.53
C GLY A 33 -27.46 4.79 -4.37
N GLN A 34 -26.87 4.21 -5.42
CA GLN A 34 -26.26 2.88 -5.33
C GLN A 34 -24.80 2.98 -4.89
N SER A 35 -24.39 2.08 -3.99
CA SER A 35 -23.01 2.00 -3.51
C SER A 35 -22.08 1.50 -4.61
N GLN A 36 -21.13 2.34 -5.01
CA GLN A 36 -20.07 2.02 -5.95
C GLN A 36 -18.74 1.83 -5.21
N LEU A 37 -17.87 0.97 -5.75
CA LEU A 37 -16.53 0.71 -5.24
C LEU A 37 -15.52 0.78 -6.39
N LYS A 38 -14.53 1.64 -6.24
CA LYS A 38 -13.33 1.67 -7.08
C LYS A 38 -12.14 1.23 -6.24
N GLU A 39 -11.31 0.34 -6.79
CA GLU A 39 -10.09 -0.14 -6.14
C GLU A 39 -8.94 -0.15 -7.14
N ILE A 40 -7.75 0.19 -6.65
CA ILE A 40 -6.52 0.19 -7.45
C ILE A 40 -5.34 -0.18 -6.57
N LYS A 41 -4.41 -0.98 -7.10
CA LYS A 41 -3.15 -1.24 -6.42
C LYS A 41 -2.23 -0.02 -6.54
N LEU A 42 -1.51 0.29 -5.47
CA LEU A 42 -0.49 1.32 -5.53
C LEU A 42 0.71 0.75 -6.30
N GLU A 43 1.22 1.54 -7.22
CA GLU A 43 2.37 1.19 -8.06
C GLU A 43 3.55 2.09 -7.73
N ARG A 44 4.76 1.61 -8.01
CA ARG A 44 5.97 2.42 -7.87
C ARG A 44 5.92 3.57 -8.86
N ALA A 45 6.29 4.76 -8.42
CA ALA A 45 6.60 5.83 -9.35
C ALA A 45 7.78 5.41 -10.24
N PHE A 46 7.86 5.92 -11.47
CA PHE A 46 9.01 5.72 -12.37
C PHE A 46 10.34 6.30 -11.82
N ASP A 47 10.31 6.94 -10.66
CA ASP A 47 11.51 7.44 -9.98
C ASP A 47 12.39 6.28 -9.49
N TYR A 48 13.70 6.47 -9.59
CA TYR A 48 14.76 5.52 -9.20
C TYR A 48 14.81 5.17 -7.70
N THR A 49 13.74 5.44 -6.95
CA THR A 49 13.65 5.16 -5.52
C THR A 49 12.47 4.22 -5.27
N ASP A 50 12.74 3.02 -4.74
CA ASP A 50 11.72 2.07 -4.28
C ASP A 50 10.92 2.57 -3.05
N ALA A 51 11.15 3.81 -2.63
CA ALA A 51 10.64 4.38 -1.39
C ALA A 51 9.18 4.83 -1.50
N LYS A 52 8.58 4.99 -2.69
CA LYS A 52 7.22 5.51 -2.84
C LYS A 52 6.39 4.68 -3.79
N ILE A 53 5.20 4.28 -3.31
CA ILE A 53 4.13 3.74 -4.15
C ILE A 53 2.91 4.65 -4.04
N HIS A 54 2.16 4.77 -5.13
CA HIS A 54 1.01 5.68 -5.19
C HIS A 54 -0.06 5.22 -6.18
N ALA A 55 -1.23 5.82 -6.05
CA ALA A 55 -2.32 5.69 -7.00
C ALA A 55 -3.29 6.87 -6.89
N ASP A 56 -4.10 7.05 -7.94
CA ASP A 56 -5.11 8.10 -8.04
C ASP A 56 -6.48 7.46 -8.29
N ILE A 57 -7.51 7.91 -7.56
CA ILE A 57 -8.91 7.59 -7.84
C ILE A 57 -9.73 8.89 -7.76
N ASP A 58 -10.15 9.41 -8.91
CA ASP A 58 -11.07 10.56 -9.03
C ASP A 58 -10.76 11.70 -8.03
N GLU A 59 -9.66 12.42 -8.24
CA GLU A 59 -9.16 13.51 -7.38
C GLU A 59 -8.68 13.10 -5.97
N ALA A 60 -8.79 11.84 -5.57
CA ALA A 60 -8.10 11.34 -4.38
C ALA A 60 -6.76 10.71 -4.75
N TYR A 61 -5.67 11.25 -4.20
CA TYR A 61 -4.31 10.75 -4.36
C TYR A 61 -3.87 10.00 -3.10
N PHE A 62 -3.44 8.76 -3.29
CA PHE A 62 -3.05 7.83 -2.24
C PHE A 62 -1.55 7.61 -2.33
N VAL A 63 -0.84 7.77 -1.21
CA VAL A 63 0.62 7.62 -1.17
C VAL A 63 1.01 6.76 0.02
N PHE A 64 1.92 5.83 -0.22
CA PHE A 64 2.62 5.11 0.83
C PHE A 64 4.13 5.23 0.58
N THR A 65 4.85 5.79 1.55
CA THR A 65 6.27 6.13 1.40
C THR A 65 7.09 5.56 2.55
N LYS A 66 8.16 4.85 2.23
CA LYS A 66 9.20 4.45 3.18
C LYS A 66 10.02 5.69 3.56
N TYR A 67 10.02 6.03 4.85
CA TYR A 67 10.77 7.16 5.40
C TYR A 67 12.11 6.71 5.98
N ASP A 68 12.14 5.56 6.64
CA ASP A 68 13.33 4.92 7.22
C ASP A 68 13.22 3.39 7.07
N GLU A 69 14.19 2.60 7.54
CA GLU A 69 14.23 1.14 7.40
C GLU A 69 12.91 0.47 7.83
N GLU A 70 12.30 0.95 8.92
CA GLU A 70 11.08 0.39 9.51
C GLU A 70 9.87 1.33 9.48
N GLN A 71 10.08 2.62 9.15
CA GLN A 71 9.04 3.64 9.23
C GLN A 71 8.46 3.97 7.86
N PHE A 72 7.14 3.98 7.78
CA PHE A 72 6.40 4.35 6.58
C PHE A 72 5.41 5.46 6.91
N VAL A 73 5.14 6.31 5.92
CA VAL A 73 4.15 7.38 5.99
C VAL A 73 3.12 7.14 4.92
N ALA A 74 1.85 7.16 5.33
CA ALA A 74 0.69 7.00 4.46
C ALA A 74 -0.06 8.34 4.36
N LYS A 75 -0.53 8.68 3.16
CA LYS A 75 -1.29 9.90 2.88
C LYS A 75 -2.48 9.62 1.98
N ILE A 76 -3.58 10.31 2.24
CA ILE A 76 -4.70 10.48 1.30
C ILE A 76 -4.91 11.98 1.16
N THR A 77 -4.71 12.52 -0.04
CA THR A 77 -4.88 13.95 -0.34
C THR A 77 -5.92 14.15 -1.43
N PHE A 78 -6.67 15.24 -1.37
CA PHE A 78 -7.81 15.51 -2.24
C PHE A 78 -7.56 16.71 -3.13
N GLY A 79 -7.85 16.56 -4.43
CA GLY A 79 -7.79 17.62 -5.41
C GLY A 79 -8.88 18.69 -5.19
N PRO A 80 -8.84 19.78 -5.99
CA PRO A 80 -7.89 20.01 -7.08
C PRO A 80 -6.51 20.50 -6.61
N ASP A 81 -6.38 20.98 -5.38
CA ASP A 81 -5.13 21.59 -4.87
C ASP A 81 -4.22 20.60 -4.11
N TYR A 82 -4.75 19.45 -3.71
CA TYR A 82 -4.03 18.39 -2.97
C TYR A 82 -3.40 18.88 -1.67
N THR A 83 -3.94 19.97 -1.10
CA THR A 83 -3.47 20.52 0.18
C THR A 83 -4.24 19.94 1.36
N GLN A 84 -5.48 19.51 1.12
CA GLN A 84 -6.34 18.88 2.10
C GLN A 84 -6.19 17.37 2.08
N GLY A 85 -6.31 16.74 3.25
CA GLY A 85 -6.16 15.29 3.36
C GLY A 85 -5.87 14.82 4.77
N ILE A 86 -5.44 13.56 4.85
CA ILE A 86 -4.96 12.95 6.09
C ILE A 86 -3.59 12.32 5.87
N VAL A 87 -2.75 12.39 6.90
CA VAL A 87 -1.43 11.78 6.94
C VAL A 87 -1.30 10.99 8.23
N SER A 88 -0.66 9.82 8.14
CA SER A 88 -0.37 8.99 9.30
C SER A 88 0.96 8.27 9.13
N THR A 89 1.69 8.12 10.22
CA THR A 89 2.79 7.15 10.29
C THR A 89 2.19 5.76 10.37
N ALA A 90 2.64 4.85 9.52
CA ALA A 90 2.06 3.52 9.42
C ALA A 90 2.54 2.62 10.56
N THR A 91 1.61 2.28 11.45
CA THR A 91 1.79 1.24 12.47
C THR A 91 1.01 0.01 12.03
N PHE A 92 1.73 -1.07 11.76
CA PHE A 92 1.12 -2.33 11.32
C PHE A 92 0.64 -3.11 12.53
N ASP A 93 -0.54 -3.74 12.39
CA ASP A 93 -1.11 -4.59 13.42
C ASP A 93 -0.38 -5.93 13.54
N GLN A 94 -0.85 -6.79 14.44
CA GLN A 94 -0.28 -8.12 14.66
C GLN A 94 -0.36 -9.05 13.44
N ASN A 95 -1.20 -8.72 12.45
CA ASN A 95 -1.35 -9.45 11.20
C ASN A 95 -0.52 -8.83 10.06
N GLY A 96 0.32 -7.84 10.36
CA GLY A 96 1.09 -7.14 9.34
C GLY A 96 0.21 -6.28 8.42
N ARG A 97 -0.96 -5.82 8.91
CA ARG A 97 -1.88 -4.95 8.17
C ARG A 97 -1.84 -3.52 8.70
N PHE A 98 -1.85 -2.56 7.79
CA PHE A 98 -2.07 -1.14 8.06
C PHE A 98 -3.29 -0.65 7.27
N GLU A 99 -4.11 0.22 7.89
CA GLU A 99 -5.26 0.84 7.25
C GLU A 99 -5.32 2.34 7.60
N LEU A 100 -5.46 3.18 6.58
CA LEU A 100 -5.74 4.61 6.69
C LEU A 100 -7.09 4.90 6.02
N VAL A 101 -8.00 5.56 6.74
CA VAL A 101 -9.36 5.83 6.27
C VAL A 101 -9.67 7.32 6.39
N SER A 102 -10.22 7.90 5.33
CA SER A 102 -10.82 9.23 5.33
C SER A 102 -12.28 9.14 4.91
N VAL A 103 -13.15 9.92 5.55
CA VAL A 103 -14.59 9.95 5.26
C VAL A 103 -14.99 11.38 4.95
N ASP A 104 -15.65 11.57 3.81
CA ASP A 104 -16.23 12.84 3.39
C ASP A 104 -17.67 12.62 2.94
N GLY A 105 -18.62 13.07 3.77
CA GLY A 105 -20.05 12.79 3.58
C GLY A 105 -20.34 11.30 3.44
N ALA A 106 -20.89 10.91 2.29
CA ALA A 106 -21.19 9.51 1.94
C ALA A 106 -20.02 8.77 1.25
N THR A 107 -18.88 9.43 1.09
CA THR A 107 -17.70 8.87 0.42
C THR A 107 -16.68 8.41 1.46
N VAL A 108 -16.16 7.19 1.27
CA VAL A 108 -15.12 6.59 2.11
C VAL A 108 -13.92 6.28 1.24
N TYR A 109 -12.77 6.83 1.63
CA TYR A 109 -11.47 6.57 1.02
C TYR A 109 -10.65 5.68 1.94
N LYS A 110 -10.04 4.62 1.42
CA LYS A 110 -9.17 3.74 2.20
C LYS A 110 -7.86 3.48 1.50
N LEU A 111 -6.79 3.43 2.28
CA LEU A 111 -5.51 2.86 1.89
C LEU A 111 -5.21 1.70 2.83
N VAL A 112 -5.03 0.51 2.27
CA VAL A 112 -4.72 -0.70 3.01
C VAL A 112 -3.39 -1.23 2.54
N CYS A 113 -2.48 -1.55 3.46
CA CYS A 113 -1.18 -2.11 3.16
C CYS A 113 -0.92 -3.38 3.97
N THR A 114 -0.25 -4.35 3.37
CA THR A 114 0.19 -5.60 4.03
C THR A 114 1.67 -5.86 3.79
N LYS A 115 2.38 -6.27 4.85
CA LYS A 115 3.78 -6.70 4.80
C LYS A 115 3.88 -8.19 4.56
#